data_AF-A0A662T5X3-F1
#
_entry.id   AF-A0A662T5X3-F1
#
_cell.length_a   1.000
_cell.length_b   1.000
_cell.length_c   1.000
_cell.angle_alpha   90.00
_cell.angle_beta   90.00
_cell.angle_gamma   90.00
#
_symmetry.space_group_name_H-M   'P 1'
#
loop_
_entity.id
_entity.type
_entity.pdbx_description
1 polymer ?
#
loop_
_entity_poly.entity_id
_entity_poly.type
_entity_poly.pdbx_seq_one_letter_code
_entity_poly.pdbx_strand_id
1 'polypeptide(L)'
;MSSQEYPIKKVIKRDGRVVEFDSNRIKNAIKKAMISVGKYDEKTLRKVTKYVLEVLKDKYGVEKTPHVEEIQDIVEFALVKYDLYEVAKAYILYRKEREKIRKEKMLLLNKDYLDEVDKRFSLNSIRLLASRYLLKDEKGKVIESPKQMFQRVAMLIVIPDILYDERIFDKEGFQEIHKKDIFDPDEYDNRLGFTLPDGSRVTWNKYHLERMKCLYDELNEKGMMKKSWSEFLEMLKNGEFNDYSRLFLKYYNLMITKKFMPNS
;
A
#
# COMPACT_ATOMS: atom_id res chain seq x y z
N MET A 1 -34.50 -7.58 4.74
CA MET A 1 -35.39 -6.39 4.78
C MET A 1 -34.74 -5.30 3.95
N SER A 2 -35.46 -4.91 2.90
CA SER A 2 -35.20 -3.92 1.84
C SER A 2 -33.93 -3.07 1.95
N SER A 3 -33.01 -3.29 1.00
CA SER A 3 -31.94 -2.37 0.62
C SER A 3 -32.56 -1.08 0.06
N GLN A 4 -32.93 -0.14 0.94
CA GLN A 4 -33.29 1.20 0.54
C GLN A 4 -32.04 1.84 -0.08
N GLU A 5 -32.10 2.11 -1.39
CA GLU A 5 -31.02 2.72 -2.15
C GLU A 5 -30.70 4.08 -1.53
N TYR A 6 -29.54 4.17 -0.86
CA TYR A 6 -29.09 5.42 -0.26
C TYR A 6 -28.69 6.39 -1.38
N PRO A 7 -29.17 7.64 -1.37
CA PRO A 7 -28.94 8.56 -2.49
C PRO A 7 -27.48 8.94 -2.65
N ILE A 8 -26.70 8.90 -1.57
CA ILE A 8 -25.26 9.14 -1.60
C ILE A 8 -24.54 7.83 -1.92
N LYS A 9 -23.94 7.79 -3.11
CA LYS A 9 -23.14 6.65 -3.57
C LYS A 9 -21.64 6.82 -3.27
N LYS A 10 -21.15 8.05 -3.17
CA LYS A 10 -19.71 8.35 -3.11
C LYS A 10 -19.34 9.37 -2.03
N VAL A 11 -18.06 9.40 -1.64
CA VAL A 11 -17.46 10.37 -0.70
C VAL A 11 -16.11 10.84 -1.23
N ILE A 12 -15.87 12.15 -1.14
CA ILE A 12 -14.56 12.75 -1.42
C ILE A 12 -13.69 12.65 -0.15
N LYS A 13 -12.57 11.96 -0.26
CA LYS A 13 -11.55 11.83 0.80
C LYS A 13 -10.69 13.09 0.86
N ARG A 14 -9.96 13.26 1.96
CA ARG A 14 -9.05 14.40 2.19
C ARG A 14 -7.96 14.57 1.13
N ASP A 15 -7.60 13.49 0.45
CA ASP A 15 -6.64 13.46 -0.65
C ASP A 15 -7.31 13.64 -2.03
N GLY A 16 -8.57 14.07 -2.06
CA GLY A 16 -9.36 14.26 -3.28
C GLY A 16 -9.95 12.97 -3.86
N ARG A 17 -9.52 11.79 -3.41
CA ARG A 17 -10.02 10.52 -3.95
C ARG A 17 -11.50 10.33 -3.69
N VAL A 18 -12.21 9.88 -4.72
CA VAL A 18 -13.62 9.51 -4.60
C VAL A 18 -13.72 8.03 -4.30
N VAL A 19 -14.41 7.67 -3.22
CA VAL A 19 -14.63 6.27 -2.81
C VAL A 19 -16.11 6.00 -2.58
N GLU A 20 -16.51 4.73 -2.66
CA GLU A 20 -17.87 4.32 -2.34
C GLU A 20 -18.26 4.70 -0.91
N PHE A 21 -19.49 5.19 -0.76
CA PHE A 21 -20.07 5.55 0.52
C PHE A 21 -20.42 4.29 1.31
N ASP A 22 -20.02 4.26 2.59
CA ASP A 22 -20.34 3.17 3.51
C ASP A 22 -20.80 3.76 4.84
N SER A 23 -22.11 3.68 5.09
CA SER A 23 -22.76 4.19 6.30
C SER A 23 -22.26 3.49 7.56
N ASN A 24 -21.75 2.25 7.46
CA ASN A 24 -21.18 1.54 8.61
C ASN A 24 -19.93 2.25 9.14
N ARG A 25 -19.20 3.00 8.30
CA ARG A 25 -18.05 3.80 8.76
C ARG A 25 -18.48 4.89 9.74
N ILE A 26 -19.61 5.54 9.47
CA ILE A 26 -20.19 6.55 10.36
C ILE A 26 -20.65 5.89 11.66
N LYS A 27 -21.46 4.83 11.56
CA LYS A 27 -21.94 4.06 12.73
C LYS A 27 -20.78 3.61 13.62
N ASN A 28 -19.74 3.03 13.04
CA ASN A 28 -18.58 2.52 13.77
C ASN A 28 -17.76 3.62 14.42
N ALA A 29 -17.63 4.80 13.78
CA ALA A 29 -16.93 5.93 14.37
C ALA A 29 -17.66 6.47 15.59
N ILE A 30 -18.99 6.64 15.51
CA ILE A 30 -19.83 7.06 16.63
C ILE A 30 -19.78 6.02 17.76
N LYS A 31 -19.93 4.74 17.41
CA LYS A 31 -19.85 3.62 18.38
C LYS A 31 -18.54 3.63 19.14
N LYS A 32 -17.41 3.82 18.46
CA LYS A 32 -16.08 3.89 19.12
C LYS A 32 -16.00 5.06 20.09
N ALA A 33 -16.52 6.23 19.73
CA ALA A 33 -16.57 7.37 20.64
C ALA A 33 -17.43 7.07 21.87
N MET A 34 -18.62 6.48 21.70
CA MET A 34 -19.50 6.10 22.82
C MET A 34 -18.85 5.09 23.76
N ILE A 35 -18.18 4.06 23.22
CA ILE A 35 -17.45 3.05 24.00
C ILE A 35 -16.30 3.70 24.77
N SER A 36 -15.55 4.62 24.16
CA SER A 36 -14.39 5.25 24.81
C SER A 36 -14.73 6.06 26.06
N VAL A 37 -15.98 6.49 26.20
CA VAL A 37 -16.49 7.21 27.39
C VAL A 37 -17.42 6.34 28.25
N GLY A 38 -17.56 5.04 27.95
CA GLY A 38 -18.43 4.14 28.70
C GLY A 38 -19.94 4.38 28.55
N LYS A 39 -20.37 5.18 27.57
CA LYS A 39 -21.79 5.55 27.33
C LYS A 39 -22.38 4.86 26.11
N TYR A 40 -21.99 3.62 25.85
CA TYR A 40 -22.51 2.87 24.71
C TYR A 40 -23.95 2.43 24.93
N ASP A 41 -24.84 2.89 24.06
CA ASP A 41 -26.22 2.39 23.94
C ASP A 41 -26.58 2.21 22.45
N GLU A 42 -26.98 0.99 22.07
CA GLU A 42 -27.29 0.66 20.67
C GLU A 42 -28.55 1.38 20.18
N LYS A 43 -29.50 1.73 21.06
CA LYS A 43 -30.69 2.50 20.65
C LYS A 43 -30.29 3.94 20.28
N THR A 44 -29.50 4.58 21.13
CA THR A 44 -28.98 5.93 20.92
C THR A 44 -28.05 5.99 19.70
N LEU A 45 -27.14 5.02 19.55
CA LEU A 45 -26.29 4.90 18.36
C LEU A 45 -27.11 4.87 17.07
N ARG A 46 -28.17 4.05 17.03
CA ARG A 46 -29.06 3.97 15.86
C ARG A 46 -29.78 5.29 15.59
N LYS A 47 -30.28 5.97 16.64
CA LYS A 47 -30.93 7.29 16.50
C LYS A 47 -29.97 8.33 15.91
N VAL A 48 -28.78 8.49 16.50
CA VAL A 48 -27.79 9.47 16.02
C VAL A 48 -27.33 9.14 14.60
N THR A 49 -27.03 7.87 14.32
CA THR A 49 -26.62 7.45 12.98
C THR A 49 -27.71 7.72 11.95
N LYS A 50 -28.97 7.41 12.26
CA LYS A 50 -30.10 7.69 11.37
C LYS A 50 -30.21 9.18 11.07
N TYR A 51 -30.12 10.02 12.09
CA TYR A 51 -30.17 11.47 11.93
C TYR A 51 -29.03 12.01 11.04
N VAL A 52 -27.79 11.56 11.26
CA VAL A 52 -26.65 11.95 10.41
C VAL A 52 -26.92 11.60 8.95
N LEU A 53 -27.46 10.41 8.71
CA LEU A 53 -27.74 9.93 7.36
C LEU A 53 -28.92 10.68 6.69
N GLU A 54 -29.94 11.08 7.45
CA GLU A 54 -31.03 11.95 6.98
C GLU A 54 -30.49 13.33 6.58
N VAL A 55 -29.69 13.98 7.44
CA VAL A 55 -29.06 15.28 7.14
C VAL A 55 -28.17 15.19 5.89
N LEU A 56 -27.41 14.10 5.76
CA LEU A 56 -26.60 13.87 4.56
C LEU A 56 -27.48 13.73 3.31
N LYS A 57 -28.54 12.94 3.38
CA LYS A 57 -29.49 12.79 2.28
C LYS A 57 -30.08 14.14 1.85
N ASP A 58 -30.53 14.95 2.81
CA ASP A 58 -31.17 16.23 2.53
C ASP A 58 -30.19 17.27 1.97
N LYS A 59 -28.94 17.29 2.46
CA LYS A 59 -27.93 18.26 2.02
C LYS A 59 -27.34 17.96 0.63
N TYR A 60 -27.14 16.68 0.30
CA TYR A 60 -26.40 16.28 -0.91
C TYR A 60 -27.25 15.62 -1.99
N GLY A 61 -28.39 15.01 -1.64
CA GLY A 61 -29.25 14.31 -2.58
C GLY A 61 -28.50 13.23 -3.37
N VAL A 62 -28.83 13.09 -4.65
CA VAL A 62 -28.21 12.11 -5.57
C VAL A 62 -27.02 12.73 -6.34
N GLU A 63 -27.02 14.04 -6.54
CA GLU A 63 -26.08 14.70 -7.45
C GLU A 63 -24.78 15.18 -6.78
N LYS A 64 -24.80 15.47 -5.47
CA LYS A 64 -23.62 16.02 -4.78
C LYS A 64 -22.88 14.94 -4.01
N THR A 65 -21.55 15.00 -4.07
CA THR A 65 -20.68 14.08 -3.33
C THR A 65 -20.10 14.80 -2.10
N PRO A 66 -20.44 14.39 -0.86
CA PRO A 66 -19.94 15.05 0.34
C PRO A 66 -18.43 14.87 0.52
N HIS A 67 -17.76 15.90 1.04
CA HIS A 67 -16.41 15.74 1.55
C HIS A 67 -16.42 15.05 2.92
N VAL A 68 -15.39 14.25 3.19
CA VAL A 68 -15.31 13.48 4.44
C VAL A 68 -15.32 14.38 5.68
N GLU A 69 -14.82 15.61 5.61
CA GLU A 69 -14.89 16.59 6.71
C GLU A 69 -16.32 17.05 6.97
N GLU A 70 -17.14 17.26 5.93
CA GLU A 70 -18.52 17.72 6.12
C GLU A 70 -19.39 16.63 6.78
N ILE A 71 -19.17 15.35 6.42
CA ILE A 71 -19.81 14.21 7.11
C ILE A 71 -19.46 14.24 8.60
N GLN A 72 -18.21 14.55 8.88
CA GLN A 72 -17.61 14.59 10.19
C GLN A 72 -18.21 15.73 11.04
N ASP A 73 -18.43 16.90 10.44
CA ASP A 73 -19.09 18.05 11.09
C ASP A 73 -20.57 17.76 11.39
N ILE A 74 -21.27 17.06 10.50
CA ILE A 74 -22.64 16.60 10.72
C ILE A 74 -22.71 15.61 11.90
N VAL A 75 -21.72 14.72 12.03
CA VAL A 75 -21.64 13.80 13.18
C VAL A 75 -21.45 14.58 14.49
N GLU A 76 -20.57 15.57 14.51
CA GLU A 76 -20.36 16.41 15.70
C GLU A 76 -21.63 17.15 16.10
N PHE A 77 -22.31 17.78 15.15
CA PHE A 77 -23.57 18.45 15.38
C PHE A 77 -24.64 17.48 15.91
N ALA A 78 -24.74 16.28 15.32
CA ALA A 78 -25.69 15.27 15.75
C ALA A 78 -25.44 14.82 17.20
N LEU A 79 -24.19 14.61 17.59
CA LEU A 79 -23.85 14.23 18.95
C LEU A 79 -24.24 15.30 19.97
N VAL A 80 -24.01 16.58 19.64
CA VAL A 80 -24.45 17.71 20.48
C VAL A 80 -25.98 17.80 20.55
N LYS A 81 -26.67 17.65 19.41
CA LYS A 81 -28.14 17.72 19.32
C LYS A 81 -28.86 16.68 20.20
N TYR A 82 -28.26 15.51 20.41
CA TYR A 82 -28.80 14.45 21.27
C TYR A 82 -28.24 14.49 22.71
N ASP A 83 -27.69 15.63 23.14
CA ASP A 83 -27.11 15.84 24.48
C ASP A 83 -25.96 14.87 24.83
N LEU A 84 -25.25 14.35 23.82
CA LEU A 84 -24.12 13.42 23.98
C LEU A 84 -22.79 14.18 24.05
N TYR A 85 -22.70 15.22 24.88
CA TYR A 85 -21.56 16.14 24.94
C TYR A 85 -20.22 15.44 25.17
N GLU A 86 -20.17 14.47 26.10
CA GLU A 86 -18.94 13.69 26.36
C GLU A 86 -18.52 12.84 25.16
N VAL A 87 -19.49 12.25 24.45
CA VAL A 87 -19.25 11.46 23.23
C VAL A 87 -18.75 12.38 22.10
N ALA A 88 -19.35 13.56 21.94
CA ALA A 88 -18.92 14.58 20.98
C ALA A 88 -17.47 14.99 21.24
N LYS A 89 -17.14 15.29 22.51
CA LYS A 89 -15.78 15.65 22.93
C LYS A 89 -14.78 14.53 22.62
N ALA A 90 -15.12 13.28 22.96
CA ALA A 90 -14.26 12.14 22.67
C ALA A 90 -14.07 11.92 21.16
N TYR A 91 -15.12 12.08 20.37
CA TYR A 91 -15.07 12.01 18.90
C TYR A 91 -14.13 13.08 18.31
N ILE A 92 -14.29 14.35 18.73
CA ILE A 92 -13.45 15.48 18.28
C ILE A 92 -11.98 15.26 18.66
N LEU A 93 -11.71 14.88 19.91
CA LEU A 93 -10.35 14.64 20.39
C LEU A 93 -9.68 13.49 19.63
N TYR A 94 -10.40 12.39 19.41
CA TYR A 94 -9.91 11.28 18.61
C TYR A 94 -9.55 11.73 17.18
N ARG A 95 -10.41 12.52 16.52
CA ARG A 95 -10.13 13.06 15.18
C ARG A 95 -8.87 13.92 15.16
N LYS A 96 -8.73 14.85 16.12
CA LYS A 96 -7.55 15.73 16.24
C LYS A 96 -6.27 14.92 16.44
N GLU A 97 -6.29 13.89 17.29
CA GLU A 97 -5.15 13.00 17.49
C GLU A 97 -4.80 12.22 16.21
N ARG A 98 -5.81 11.71 15.50
CA ARG A 98 -5.62 11.02 14.21
C ARG A 98 -5.16 11.96 13.08
N GLU A 99 -5.43 13.26 13.18
CA GLU A 99 -4.89 14.26 12.28
C GLU A 99 -3.41 14.53 12.59
N LYS A 100 -3.06 14.72 13.86
CA LYS A 100 -1.68 14.89 14.32
C LYS A 100 -0.79 13.73 13.87
N ILE A 101 -1.20 12.49 14.15
CA ILE A 101 -0.46 11.28 13.72
C ILE A 101 -0.27 11.25 12.20
N ARG A 102 -1.27 11.69 11.43
CA ARG A 102 -1.20 11.68 9.97
C ARG A 102 -0.21 12.71 9.44
N LYS A 103 -0.29 13.95 9.94
CA LYS A 103 0.64 15.04 9.63
C LYS A 103 2.07 14.63 9.94
N GLU A 104 2.28 13.99 11.08
CA GLU A 104 3.60 13.53 11.48
C GLU A 104 4.14 12.41 10.58
N LYS A 105 3.30 11.44 10.21
CA LYS A 105 3.69 10.43 9.21
C LYS A 105 4.02 11.04 7.85
N MET A 106 3.22 12.00 7.39
CA MET A 106 3.43 12.73 6.13
C MET A 106 4.79 13.44 6.14
N LEU A 107 5.13 14.10 7.25
CA LEU A 107 6.42 14.76 7.43
C LEU A 107 7.59 13.75 7.42
N LEU A 108 7.48 12.66 8.18
CA LEU A 108 8.53 11.62 8.24
C LEU A 108 8.78 10.94 6.89
N LEU A 109 7.73 10.76 6.10
CA LEU A 109 7.79 10.10 4.80
C LEU A 109 7.99 11.08 3.64
N ASN A 110 8.01 12.38 3.91
CA ASN A 110 8.05 13.42 2.87
C ASN A 110 6.97 13.22 1.79
N LYS A 111 5.71 13.06 2.22
CA LYS A 111 4.55 12.83 1.33
C LYS A 111 3.40 13.79 1.63
N ASP A 112 2.67 14.16 0.58
CA ASP A 112 1.43 14.95 0.70
C ASP A 112 0.22 14.11 1.12
N TYR A 113 0.26 12.79 0.90
CA TYR A 113 -0.79 11.86 1.30
C TYR A 113 -0.22 10.52 1.78
N LEU A 114 -1.02 9.81 2.58
CA LEU A 114 -0.67 8.48 3.07
C LEU A 114 -1.41 7.41 2.25
N ASP A 115 -0.66 6.46 1.70
CA ASP A 115 -1.21 5.32 0.98
C ASP A 115 -1.77 4.24 1.93
N GLU A 116 -2.29 3.15 1.36
CA GLU A 116 -2.83 2.01 2.09
C GLU A 116 -1.81 1.29 2.98
N VAL A 117 -0.53 1.31 2.62
CA VAL A 117 0.56 0.70 3.40
C VAL A 117 0.88 1.61 4.57
N ASP A 118 1.12 2.89 4.33
CA ASP A 118 1.43 3.89 5.36
C ASP A 118 0.40 3.91 6.50
N LYS A 119 -0.89 3.73 6.14
CA LYS A 119 -2.03 3.69 7.07
C LYS A 119 -2.04 2.46 7.97
N ARG A 120 -1.44 1.33 7.56
CA ARG A 120 -1.40 0.06 8.32
C ARG A 120 -0.35 0.04 9.43
N PHE A 121 0.69 0.87 9.33
CA PHE A 121 1.78 0.92 10.30
C PHE A 121 1.51 1.91 11.43
N SER A 122 2.12 1.70 12.59
CA SER A 122 2.07 2.67 13.70
C SER A 122 2.97 3.87 13.40
N LEU A 123 2.82 4.99 14.13
CA LEU A 123 3.74 6.12 14.00
C LEU A 123 5.19 5.72 14.31
N ASN A 124 5.42 4.94 15.37
CA ASN A 124 6.74 4.47 15.77
C ASN A 124 7.37 3.56 14.70
N SER A 125 6.56 2.69 14.10
CA SER A 125 7.01 1.85 12.97
C SER A 125 7.46 2.71 11.80
N ILE A 126 6.70 3.76 11.45
CA ILE A 126 7.08 4.70 10.38
C ILE A 126 8.38 5.45 10.73
N ARG A 127 8.56 5.88 11.97
CA ARG A 127 9.83 6.49 12.42
C ARG A 127 11.02 5.55 12.25
N LEU A 128 10.85 4.27 12.62
CA LEU A 128 11.91 3.28 12.46
C LEU A 128 12.25 3.06 10.97
N LEU A 129 11.24 2.88 10.13
CA LEU A 129 11.42 2.74 8.68
C LEU A 129 12.16 3.95 8.09
N ALA A 130 11.68 5.16 8.36
CA ALA A 130 12.30 6.40 7.86
C ALA A 130 13.73 6.62 8.38
N SER A 131 14.03 6.21 9.61
CA SER A 131 15.35 6.41 10.20
C SER A 131 16.39 5.42 9.67
N ARG A 132 16.02 4.15 9.47
CA ARG A 132 16.98 3.05 9.24
C ARG A 132 16.89 2.38 7.86
N TYR A 133 15.72 2.33 7.24
CA TYR A 133 15.46 1.39 6.13
C TYR A 133 15.10 2.07 4.80
N LEU A 134 14.37 3.18 4.84
CA LEU A 134 13.96 3.90 3.63
C LEU A 134 15.15 4.63 3.02
N LEU A 135 15.28 4.56 1.70
CA LEU A 135 16.30 5.30 0.96
C LEU A 135 16.12 6.81 1.13
N LYS A 136 17.26 7.51 1.18
CA LYS A 136 17.37 8.96 1.34
C LYS A 136 18.20 9.55 0.22
N ASP A 137 17.94 10.81 -0.11
CA ASP A 137 18.82 11.60 -0.97
C ASP A 137 20.09 12.05 -0.21
N GLU A 138 20.98 12.74 -0.93
CA GLU A 138 22.23 13.30 -0.40
C GLU A 138 22.01 14.29 0.76
N LYS A 139 20.81 14.89 0.85
CA LYS A 139 20.41 15.83 1.90
C LYS A 139 19.76 15.12 3.10
N GLY A 140 19.70 13.78 3.08
CA GLY A 140 19.09 12.97 4.13
C GLY A 140 17.56 12.93 4.10
N LYS A 141 16.92 13.47 3.05
CA LYS A 141 15.47 13.46 2.88
C LYS A 141 15.01 12.09 2.40
N VAL A 142 13.95 11.56 3.01
CA VAL A 142 13.36 10.28 2.58
C VAL A 142 12.78 10.43 1.17
N ILE A 143 13.24 9.56 0.25
CA ILE A 143 12.80 9.51 -1.17
C ILE A 143 12.08 8.20 -1.49
N GLU A 144 12.13 7.21 -0.60
CA GLU A 144 11.44 5.94 -0.75
C GLU A 144 10.32 5.80 0.28
N SER A 145 9.16 5.31 -0.15
CA SER A 145 8.05 4.98 0.73
C SER A 145 8.13 3.57 1.30
N PRO A 146 7.43 3.26 2.42
CA PRO A 146 7.29 1.89 2.91
C PRO A 146 6.79 0.91 1.84
N LYS A 147 5.83 1.35 1.01
CA LYS A 147 5.34 0.58 -0.14
C LYS A 147 6.49 0.22 -1.09
N GLN A 148 7.26 1.20 -1.53
CA GLN A 148 8.40 1.00 -2.44
C GLN A 148 9.50 0.15 -1.80
N MET A 149 9.81 0.36 -0.52
CA MET A 149 10.78 -0.45 0.22
C MET A 149 10.37 -1.93 0.25
N PHE A 150 9.10 -2.23 0.53
CA PHE A 150 8.62 -3.62 0.48
C PHE A 150 8.62 -4.19 -0.94
N GLN A 151 8.32 -3.38 -1.96
CA GLN A 151 8.42 -3.82 -3.36
C GLN A 151 9.87 -4.14 -3.72
N ARG A 152 10.83 -3.28 -3.33
CA ARG A 152 12.27 -3.49 -3.52
C ARG A 152 12.75 -4.79 -2.89
N VAL A 153 12.40 -5.03 -1.63
CA VAL A 153 12.78 -6.29 -0.95
C VAL A 153 12.13 -7.50 -1.61
N ALA A 154 10.83 -7.44 -1.93
CA ALA A 154 10.14 -8.55 -2.59
C ALA A 154 10.75 -8.87 -3.97
N MET A 155 11.17 -7.85 -4.72
CA MET A 155 11.85 -8.04 -6.00
C MET A 155 13.19 -8.77 -5.84
N LEU A 156 14.01 -8.33 -4.87
CA LEU A 156 15.30 -8.98 -4.60
C LEU A 156 15.14 -10.46 -4.23
N ILE A 157 14.11 -10.80 -3.46
CA ILE A 157 13.83 -12.19 -3.06
C ILE A 157 13.46 -13.06 -4.28
N VAL A 158 12.76 -12.50 -5.27
CA VAL A 158 12.26 -13.25 -6.43
C VAL A 158 13.32 -13.44 -7.53
N ILE A 159 14.39 -12.65 -7.55
CA ILE A 159 15.45 -12.75 -8.58
C ILE A 159 16.04 -14.17 -8.66
N PRO A 160 16.47 -14.81 -7.55
CA PRO A 160 16.92 -16.19 -7.59
C PRO A 160 15.85 -17.12 -8.15
N ASP A 161 14.59 -17.00 -7.70
CA ASP A 161 13.51 -17.87 -8.16
C ASP A 161 13.34 -17.84 -9.70
N ILE A 162 13.55 -16.68 -10.33
CA ILE A 162 13.57 -16.53 -11.80
C ILE A 162 14.81 -17.22 -12.39
N LEU A 163 15.99 -16.98 -11.83
CA LEU A 163 17.24 -17.52 -12.37
C LEU A 163 17.39 -19.03 -12.20
N TYR A 164 16.65 -19.62 -11.27
CA TYR A 164 16.52 -21.08 -11.08
C TYR A 164 15.33 -21.69 -11.85
N ASP A 165 14.63 -20.91 -12.69
CA ASP A 165 13.54 -21.42 -13.53
C ASP A 165 14.06 -22.46 -14.54
N GLU A 166 13.36 -23.58 -14.65
CA GLU A 166 13.76 -24.71 -15.51
C GLU A 166 13.96 -24.33 -16.98
N ARG A 167 13.31 -23.26 -17.47
CA ARG A 167 13.46 -22.75 -18.84
C ARG A 167 14.89 -22.26 -19.13
N ILE A 168 15.61 -21.77 -18.11
CA ILE A 168 16.93 -21.16 -18.25
C ILE A 168 18.00 -21.80 -17.37
N PHE A 169 17.61 -22.53 -16.33
CA PHE A 169 18.50 -23.18 -15.37
C PHE A 169 18.63 -24.68 -15.62
N ASP A 170 19.86 -25.17 -15.54
CA ASP A 170 20.22 -26.59 -15.53
C ASP A 170 20.94 -26.94 -14.22
N LYS A 171 20.34 -27.85 -13.45
CA LYS A 171 20.89 -28.31 -12.18
C LYS A 171 22.16 -29.15 -12.34
N GLU A 172 22.30 -29.84 -13.47
CA GLU A 172 23.41 -30.77 -13.71
C GLU A 172 24.73 -30.05 -14.02
N GLY A 173 24.68 -28.78 -14.46
CA GLY A 173 25.87 -27.94 -14.61
C GLY A 173 26.75 -28.28 -15.84
N PHE A 174 26.19 -28.99 -16.83
CA PHE A 174 26.93 -29.42 -18.03
C PHE A 174 26.72 -28.50 -19.25
N GLN A 175 26.16 -27.30 -19.07
CA GLN A 175 25.96 -26.35 -20.16
C GLN A 175 27.28 -25.69 -20.57
N GLU A 176 27.37 -25.31 -21.85
CA GLU A 176 28.48 -24.49 -22.33
C GLU A 176 28.46 -23.12 -21.63
N ILE A 177 29.64 -22.67 -21.19
CA ILE A 177 29.79 -21.37 -20.54
C ILE A 177 29.58 -20.26 -21.60
N HIS A 178 28.53 -19.47 -21.43
CA HIS A 178 28.23 -18.35 -22.31
C HIS A 178 29.27 -17.23 -22.12
N LYS A 179 29.58 -16.50 -23.19
CA LYS A 179 30.45 -15.32 -23.11
C LYS A 179 29.82 -14.26 -22.20
N LYS A 180 30.65 -13.56 -21.44
CA LYS A 180 30.17 -12.45 -20.60
C LYS A 180 29.72 -11.30 -21.49
N ASP A 181 28.40 -11.11 -21.57
CA ASP A 181 27.80 -9.97 -22.25
C ASP A 181 28.10 -8.67 -21.48
N ILE A 182 28.44 -7.61 -22.22
CA ILE A 182 28.48 -6.25 -21.70
C ILE A 182 27.03 -5.85 -21.41
N PHE A 183 26.73 -5.56 -20.15
CA PHE A 183 25.40 -5.17 -19.71
C PHE A 183 25.50 -3.90 -18.89
N ASP A 184 24.79 -2.86 -19.32
CA ASP A 184 24.63 -1.62 -18.57
C ASP A 184 23.24 -1.61 -17.89
N PRO A 185 23.15 -1.80 -16.56
CA PRO A 185 21.89 -1.74 -15.84
C PRO A 185 21.17 -0.39 -15.94
N ASP A 186 21.89 0.72 -16.14
CA ASP A 186 21.31 2.06 -16.24
C ASP A 186 20.43 2.20 -17.51
N GLU A 187 20.74 1.48 -18.60
CA GLU A 187 19.91 1.44 -19.82
C GLU A 187 18.52 0.85 -19.59
N TYR A 188 18.35 0.06 -18.53
CA TYR A 188 17.13 -0.69 -18.22
C TYR A 188 16.48 -0.26 -16.90
N ASP A 189 16.98 0.80 -16.25
CA ASP A 189 16.50 1.27 -14.96
C ASP A 189 14.99 1.59 -15.01
N ASN A 190 14.21 0.88 -14.20
CA ASN A 190 12.75 0.97 -14.15
C ASN A 190 12.04 0.67 -15.49
N ARG A 191 12.68 -0.05 -16.42
CA ARG A 191 12.10 -0.41 -17.74
C ARG A 191 11.62 -1.85 -17.82
N LEU A 192 12.24 -2.76 -17.07
CA LEU A 192 11.90 -4.19 -17.02
C LEU A 192 11.15 -4.50 -15.72
N GLY A 193 10.29 -5.51 -15.73
CA GLY A 193 9.46 -5.81 -14.57
C GLY A 193 8.37 -6.83 -14.82
N PHE A 194 7.50 -6.97 -13.83
CA PHE A 194 6.31 -7.80 -13.91
C PHE A 194 5.07 -6.99 -14.22
N THR A 195 4.13 -7.62 -14.93
CA THR A 195 2.72 -7.21 -14.91
C THR A 195 2.00 -8.00 -13.83
N LEU A 196 1.40 -7.29 -12.88
CA LEU A 196 0.60 -7.89 -11.80
C LEU A 196 -0.78 -8.33 -12.31
N PRO A 197 -1.47 -9.24 -11.59
CA PRO A 197 -2.80 -9.70 -11.98
C PRO A 197 -3.87 -8.60 -12.08
N ASP A 198 -3.67 -7.46 -11.42
CA ASP A 198 -4.56 -6.29 -11.52
C ASP A 198 -4.21 -5.36 -12.70
N GLY A 199 -3.27 -5.77 -13.56
CA GLY A 199 -2.80 -5.01 -14.72
C GLY A 199 -1.77 -3.94 -14.38
N SER A 200 -1.45 -3.71 -13.10
CA SER A 200 -0.40 -2.77 -12.72
C SER A 200 0.99 -3.34 -12.95
N ARG A 201 1.97 -2.47 -13.22
CA ARG A 201 3.35 -2.88 -13.48
C ARG A 201 4.24 -2.58 -12.28
N VAL A 202 5.15 -3.50 -11.95
CA VAL A 202 6.22 -3.24 -10.98
C VAL A 202 7.55 -3.48 -11.67
N THR A 203 8.47 -2.53 -11.57
CA THR A 203 9.70 -2.51 -12.34
C THR A 203 10.94 -2.69 -11.48
N TRP A 204 11.93 -3.40 -12.01
CA TRP A 204 13.25 -3.50 -11.40
C TRP A 204 14.02 -2.20 -11.60
N ASN A 205 14.73 -1.76 -10.57
CA ASN A 205 15.72 -0.68 -10.70
C ASN A 205 17.06 -1.27 -11.15
N LYS A 206 18.02 -0.40 -11.45
CA LYS A 206 19.36 -0.80 -11.88
C LYS A 206 20.07 -1.74 -10.92
N TYR A 207 19.90 -1.56 -9.60
CA TYR A 207 20.56 -2.40 -8.60
C TYR A 207 19.97 -3.82 -8.56
N HIS A 208 18.67 -3.96 -8.81
CA HIS A 208 18.05 -5.28 -9.00
C HIS A 208 18.64 -5.98 -10.22
N LEU A 209 18.78 -5.26 -11.34
CA LEU A 209 19.30 -5.81 -12.59
C LEU A 209 20.79 -6.14 -12.50
N GLU A 210 21.58 -5.29 -11.83
CA GLU A 210 22.99 -5.56 -11.50
C GLU A 210 23.12 -6.82 -10.66
N ARG A 211 22.29 -6.97 -9.61
CA ARG A 211 22.33 -8.18 -8.77
C ARG A 211 21.89 -9.43 -9.54
N MET A 212 20.89 -9.30 -10.40
CA MET A 212 20.43 -10.38 -11.29
C MET A 212 21.54 -10.79 -12.25
N LYS A 213 22.24 -9.84 -12.88
CA LYS A 213 23.38 -10.12 -13.76
C LYS A 213 24.51 -10.82 -13.01
N CYS A 214 24.85 -10.33 -11.83
CA CYS A 214 25.89 -10.93 -11.01
C CYS A 214 25.58 -12.39 -10.65
N LEU A 215 24.34 -12.69 -10.23
CA LEU A 215 23.94 -14.07 -9.94
C LEU A 215 23.90 -14.93 -11.21
N TYR A 216 23.41 -14.39 -12.33
CA TYR A 216 23.45 -15.08 -13.61
C TYR A 216 24.88 -15.46 -14.00
N ASP A 217 25.84 -14.53 -13.90
CA ASP A 217 27.24 -14.77 -14.26
C ASP A 217 27.85 -15.87 -13.38
N GLU A 218 27.55 -15.87 -12.08
CA GLU A 218 27.99 -16.92 -11.15
C GLU A 218 27.44 -18.30 -11.55
N LEU A 219 26.16 -18.38 -11.93
CA LEU A 219 25.54 -19.63 -12.38
C LEU A 219 26.09 -20.09 -13.74
N ASN A 220 26.35 -19.15 -14.63
CA ASN A 220 26.91 -19.43 -15.96
C ASN A 220 28.35 -19.96 -15.86
N GLU A 221 29.17 -19.40 -14.98
CA GLU A 221 30.53 -19.91 -14.72
C GLU A 221 30.53 -21.37 -14.19
N LYS A 222 29.43 -21.79 -13.56
CA LYS A 222 29.22 -23.18 -13.10
C LYS A 222 28.59 -24.09 -14.16
N GLY A 223 28.39 -23.60 -15.39
CA GLY A 223 27.74 -24.36 -16.47
C GLY A 223 26.24 -24.62 -16.21
N MET A 224 25.60 -23.81 -15.37
CA MET A 224 24.20 -24.03 -14.96
C MET A 224 23.17 -23.26 -15.80
N MET A 225 23.61 -22.45 -16.77
CA MET A 225 22.71 -21.61 -17.58
C MET A 225 22.50 -22.20 -18.97
N LYS A 226 21.26 -22.57 -19.29
CA LYS A 226 20.83 -23.07 -20.62
C LYS A 226 20.80 -21.98 -21.69
N LYS A 227 20.65 -20.72 -21.25
CA LYS A 227 20.45 -19.54 -22.09
C LYS A 227 21.51 -18.50 -21.80
N SER A 228 21.97 -17.82 -22.85
CA SER A 228 22.84 -16.65 -22.74
C SER A 228 22.13 -15.49 -22.03
N TRP A 229 22.89 -14.51 -21.52
CA TRP A 229 22.31 -13.36 -20.82
C TRP A 229 21.39 -12.57 -21.76
N SER A 230 21.82 -12.36 -23.00
CA SER A 230 21.03 -11.69 -24.04
C SER A 230 19.70 -12.40 -24.34
N GLU A 231 19.69 -13.74 -24.45
CA GLU A 231 18.45 -14.51 -24.61
C GLU A 231 17.54 -14.38 -23.40
N PHE A 232 18.08 -14.53 -22.19
CA PHE A 232 17.32 -14.38 -20.94
C PHE A 232 16.69 -12.98 -20.82
N LEU A 233 17.44 -11.94 -21.17
CA LEU A 233 16.96 -10.55 -21.15
C LEU A 233 15.80 -10.35 -22.13
N GLU A 234 15.85 -10.99 -23.30
CA GLU A 234 14.76 -10.93 -24.28
C GLU A 234 13.51 -11.67 -23.78
N MET A 235 13.67 -12.83 -23.15
CA MET A 235 12.57 -13.54 -22.49
C MET A 235 11.91 -12.70 -21.38
N LEU A 236 12.71 -11.96 -20.60
CA LEU A 236 12.20 -11.00 -19.61
C LEU A 236 11.38 -9.88 -20.26
N LYS A 237 11.85 -9.30 -21.38
CA LYS A 237 11.10 -8.26 -22.11
C LYS A 237 9.78 -8.78 -22.67
N ASN A 238 9.77 -10.01 -23.16
CA ASN A 238 8.59 -10.69 -23.68
C ASN A 238 7.60 -11.10 -22.58
N GLY A 239 7.96 -10.90 -21.31
CA GLY A 239 7.09 -11.16 -20.17
C GLY A 239 6.92 -12.65 -19.88
N GLU A 240 7.86 -13.49 -20.32
CA GLU A 240 7.78 -14.94 -20.13
C GLU A 240 7.78 -15.31 -18.65
N PHE A 241 8.40 -14.51 -17.79
CA PHE A 241 8.47 -14.72 -16.33
C PHE A 241 7.35 -14.00 -15.54
N ASN A 242 6.27 -13.55 -16.19
CA ASN A 242 5.18 -12.85 -15.49
C ASN A 242 4.44 -13.73 -14.46
N ASP A 243 4.58 -15.06 -14.54
CA ASP A 243 4.05 -16.00 -13.55
C ASP A 243 4.66 -15.81 -12.15
N TYR A 244 5.92 -15.36 -12.08
CA TYR A 244 6.59 -14.98 -10.82
C TYR A 244 5.99 -13.75 -10.13
N SER A 245 5.13 -12.98 -10.81
CA SER A 245 4.36 -11.89 -10.19
C SER A 245 3.55 -12.35 -8.98
N ARG A 246 3.07 -13.61 -9.00
CA ARG A 246 2.33 -14.21 -7.87
C ARG A 246 3.22 -14.41 -6.65
N LEU A 247 4.48 -14.82 -6.88
CA LEU A 247 5.46 -15.03 -5.83
C LEU A 247 5.91 -13.69 -5.24
N PHE A 248 6.16 -12.70 -6.11
CA PHE A 248 6.38 -11.31 -5.69
C PHE A 248 5.25 -10.80 -4.78
N LEU A 249 3.99 -10.98 -5.21
CA LEU A 249 2.84 -10.57 -4.41
C LEU A 249 2.75 -11.32 -3.08
N LYS A 250 3.11 -12.60 -3.03
CA LYS A 250 3.16 -13.37 -1.79
C LYS A 250 4.13 -12.73 -0.79
N TYR A 251 5.37 -12.45 -1.20
CA TYR A 251 6.38 -11.81 -0.32
C TYR A 251 5.98 -10.38 0.07
N TYR A 252 5.53 -9.58 -0.89
CA TYR A 252 5.02 -8.23 -0.62
C TYR A 252 3.87 -8.26 0.40
N ASN A 253 2.92 -9.18 0.24
CA ASN A 253 1.77 -9.31 1.13
C ASN A 253 2.17 -9.76 2.54
N LEU A 254 3.18 -10.59 2.71
CA LEU A 254 3.70 -10.97 4.03
C LEU A 254 4.19 -9.74 4.81
N MET A 255 4.86 -8.81 4.12
CA MET A 255 5.37 -7.58 4.71
C MET A 255 4.27 -6.57 5.05
N ILE A 256 3.35 -6.28 4.13
CA ILE A 256 2.27 -5.31 4.41
C ILE A 256 1.29 -5.82 5.48
N THR A 257 1.16 -7.14 5.64
CA THR A 257 0.34 -7.76 6.68
C THR A 257 1.08 -7.91 8.01
N LYS A 258 2.38 -7.57 8.07
CA LYS A 258 3.26 -7.68 9.24
C LYS A 258 3.39 -9.12 9.75
N LYS A 259 3.17 -10.11 8.88
CA LYS A 259 3.40 -11.53 9.19
C LYS A 259 4.89 -11.86 9.18
N PHE A 260 5.64 -11.17 8.32
CA PHE A 260 7.07 -11.24 8.25
C PHE A 260 7.60 -9.86 7.89
N MET A 261 8.54 -9.36 8.67
CA MET A 261 9.29 -8.15 8.34
C MET A 261 10.72 -8.60 8.07
N PRO A 262 11.30 -8.25 6.92
CA PRO A 262 12.71 -8.52 6.68
C PRO A 262 13.51 -7.80 7.77
N ASN A 263 14.20 -8.56 8.61
CA ASN A 263 15.18 -8.00 9.53
C ASN A 263 16.41 -7.57 8.70
N SER A 264 17.03 -6.47 9.10
CA SER A 264 18.41 -6.15 8.69
C SER A 264 19.35 -7.27 9.12
#